data_AF-A0A7V0JDP9-F1
#
_entry.id   AF-A0A7V0JDP9-F1
#
_cell.length_a   1.000
_cell.length_b   1.000
_cell.length_c   1.000
_cell.angle_alpha   90.00
_cell.angle_beta   90.00
_cell.angle_gamma   90.00
#
_symmetry.space_group_name_H-M   'P 1'
#
loop_
_entity.id
_entity.type
_entity.pdbx_description
1 polymer ?
#
loop_
_entity_poly.entity_id
_entity_poly.type
_entity_poly.pdbx_seq_one_letter_code
_entity_poly.pdbx_strand_id
1 'polypeptide(L)'
;LLDDVHDQFITAVSEGRGMEYEEVKKLSDGRIFTGKKAMELGLVDELGNLNYAIKKAGELGGIEGEPRVVSSKKRIGFWDILSGNLPEGLMKKGLTTVRLSYIFAP
;
A
#
# COMPACT_ATOMS: atom_id res chain seq x y z
N LEU A 1 1.13 20.41 -14.99
CA LEU A 1 1.21 20.00 -13.56
C LEU A 1 0.55 18.66 -13.31
N LEU A 2 -0.76 18.49 -13.54
CA LEU A 2 -1.41 17.19 -13.32
C LEU A 2 -0.89 16.12 -14.28
N ASP A 3 -0.74 16.46 -15.55
CA ASP A 3 -0.16 15.57 -16.56
C ASP A 3 1.29 15.19 -16.19
N ASP A 4 2.08 16.15 -15.71
CA ASP A 4 3.47 15.89 -15.27
C ASP A 4 3.53 14.91 -14.10
N VAL A 5 2.63 15.04 -13.12
CA VAL A 5 2.53 14.11 -11.98
C VAL A 5 2.06 12.74 -12.44
N HIS A 6 1.16 12.69 -13.42
CA HIS A 6 0.66 11.45 -14.00
C HIS A 6 1.77 10.69 -14.75
N ASP A 7 2.53 11.40 -15.60
CA ASP A 7 3.66 10.83 -16.33
C ASP A 7 4.77 10.36 -15.38
N GLN A 8 5.02 11.09 -14.29
CA GLN A 8 5.94 10.63 -13.23
C GLN A 8 5.48 9.31 -12.60
N PHE A 9 4.19 9.15 -12.34
CA PHE A 9 3.63 7.90 -11.83
C PHE A 9 3.81 6.74 -12.82
N ILE A 10 3.46 6.95 -14.09
CA ILE A 10 3.61 5.92 -15.14
C ILE A 10 5.08 5.51 -15.27
N THR A 11 5.98 6.49 -15.30
CA THR A 11 7.43 6.24 -15.39
C THR A 11 7.93 5.42 -14.21
N ALA A 12 7.59 5.81 -12.98
CA ALA A 12 8.01 5.08 -11.78
C ALA A 12 7.49 3.63 -11.74
N VAL A 13 6.27 3.40 -12.21
CA VAL A 13 5.68 2.05 -12.28
C VAL A 13 6.34 1.23 -13.41
N SER A 14 6.55 1.83 -14.58
CA SER A 14 7.25 1.19 -15.70
C SER A 14 8.64 0.72 -15.29
N GLU A 15 9.44 1.60 -14.68
CA GLU A 15 10.78 1.27 -14.18
C GLU A 15 10.74 0.23 -13.06
N GLY A 16 9.85 0.40 -12.08
CA GLY A 16 9.76 -0.49 -10.92
C GLY A 16 9.25 -1.90 -11.24
N ARG A 17 8.44 -2.05 -12.31
CA ARG A 17 7.89 -3.34 -12.74
C ARG A 17 8.59 -3.92 -13.97
N GLY A 18 9.47 -3.17 -14.62
CA GLY A 18 10.07 -3.56 -15.90
C GLY A 18 9.04 -3.68 -17.02
N MET A 19 7.96 -2.91 -16.96
CA MET A 19 6.87 -2.91 -17.95
C MET A 19 7.08 -1.80 -18.97
N GLU A 20 6.57 -1.97 -20.18
CA GLU A 20 6.64 -0.94 -21.21
C GLU A 20 5.73 0.26 -20.86
N TYR A 21 6.19 1.49 -21.16
CA TYR A 21 5.50 2.71 -20.76
C TYR A 21 4.06 2.78 -21.27
N GLU A 22 3.82 2.45 -22.55
CA GLU A 22 2.48 2.45 -23.15
C GLU A 22 1.58 1.37 -22.55
N GLU A 23 2.12 0.23 -22.10
CA GLU A 23 1.37 -0.77 -21.34
C GLU A 23 0.89 -0.21 -20.00
N VAL A 24 1.79 0.39 -19.21
CA VAL A 24 1.43 0.99 -17.92
C VAL A 24 0.44 2.14 -18.10
N LYS A 25 0.62 2.97 -19.13
CA LYS A 25 -0.29 4.07 -19.47
C LYS A 25 -1.71 3.59 -19.74
N LYS A 26 -1.89 2.47 -20.46
CA LYS A 26 -3.21 1.86 -20.70
C LYS A 26 -3.89 1.37 -19.41
N LEU A 27 -3.10 0.98 -18.41
CA LEU A 27 -3.61 0.54 -17.11
C LEU A 27 -3.88 1.71 -16.14
N SER A 28 -3.33 2.89 -16.43
CA SER A 28 -3.33 4.06 -15.53
C SER A 28 -4.51 5.01 -15.76
N ASP A 29 -5.72 4.47 -15.94
CA ASP A 29 -6.94 5.27 -16.18
C ASP A 29 -7.77 5.58 -14.92
N GLY A 30 -7.23 5.29 -13.74
CA GLY A 30 -7.86 5.55 -12.45
C GLY A 30 -8.80 4.46 -11.93
N ARG A 31 -8.97 3.35 -12.67
CA ARG A 31 -9.75 2.20 -12.19
C ARG A 31 -9.06 1.49 -11.03
N ILE A 32 -9.88 0.89 -10.16
CA ILE A 32 -9.42 0.09 -9.03
C ILE A 32 -9.37 -1.40 -9.45
N PHE A 33 -8.28 -2.07 -9.10
CA PHE A 33 -8.11 -3.50 -9.32
C PHE A 33 -8.22 -4.29 -8.01
N THR A 34 -8.75 -5.52 -8.10
CA THR A 34 -8.60 -6.50 -7.02
C THR A 34 -7.16 -7.01 -7.00
N GLY A 35 -6.70 -7.55 -5.87
CA GLY A 35 -5.34 -8.13 -5.79
C GLY A 35 -5.10 -9.22 -6.84
N LYS A 36 -6.10 -10.06 -7.12
CA LYS A 36 -6.01 -11.08 -8.18
C LYS A 36 -5.81 -10.44 -9.55
N LYS A 37 -6.58 -9.40 -9.87
CA LYS A 37 -6.46 -8.73 -11.16
C LYS A 37 -5.14 -7.99 -11.29
N ALA A 38 -4.66 -7.36 -10.22
CA ALA A 38 -3.35 -6.72 -10.18
C ALA A 38 -2.22 -7.72 -10.43
N MET A 39 -2.32 -8.94 -9.90
CA MET A 39 -1.34 -10.01 -10.14
C MET A 39 -1.35 -10.47 -11.60
N GLU A 40 -2.52 -10.67 -12.20
CA GLU A 40 -2.65 -11.00 -13.63
C GLU A 40 -2.05 -9.93 -14.56
N LEU A 41 -2.16 -8.66 -14.16
CA LEU A 41 -1.64 -7.51 -14.90
C LEU A 41 -0.16 -7.22 -14.59
N GLY A 42 0.50 -8.03 -13.75
CA GLY A 42 1.91 -7.82 -13.38
C GLY A 42 2.15 -6.62 -12.46
N LEU A 43 1.11 -6.02 -11.88
CA LEU A 43 1.22 -4.87 -10.98
C LEU A 43 1.65 -5.26 -9.55
N VAL A 44 1.48 -6.53 -9.17
CA VAL A 44 1.98 -7.10 -7.91
C VAL A 44 2.61 -8.47 -8.16
N ASP A 45 3.54 -8.87 -7.29
CA ASP A 45 4.30 -10.11 -7.46
C ASP A 45 3.55 -11.34 -6.94
N GLU A 46 2.94 -11.22 -5.75
CA GLU A 46 2.33 -12.34 -5.05
C GLU A 46 1.10 -11.91 -4.25
N LEU A 47 0.19 -12.86 -4.01
CA LEU A 47 -0.97 -12.66 -3.14
C LEU A 47 -0.69 -13.22 -1.75
N GLY A 48 -0.88 -12.40 -0.73
CA GLY A 48 -0.69 -12.82 0.66
C GLY A 48 -1.22 -11.81 1.65
N ASN A 49 -1.16 -12.18 2.93
CA ASN A 49 -1.42 -11.28 4.04
C ASN A 49 -0.10 -10.68 4.57
N LEU A 50 -0.18 -9.86 5.62
CA LEU A 50 1.00 -9.24 6.23
C LEU A 50 2.01 -10.29 6.74
N ASN A 51 1.55 -11.37 7.37
CA ASN A 51 2.44 -12.42 7.88
C ASN A 51 3.21 -13.11 6.74
N TYR A 52 2.55 -13.34 5.61
CA TYR A 52 3.18 -13.84 4.41
C TYR A 52 4.27 -12.89 3.91
N ALA A 53 3.98 -11.58 3.84
CA ALA A 53 4.96 -10.58 3.42
C ALA A 53 6.17 -10.50 4.38
N ILE A 54 5.95 -10.59 5.69
CA ILE A 54 7.04 -10.61 6.70
C ILE A 54 7.93 -11.83 6.49
N LYS A 55 7.33 -13.02 6.35
CA LYS A 55 8.07 -14.25 6.14
C LYS A 55 8.88 -14.19 4.85
N LYS A 56 8.25 -13.76 3.75
CA LYS A 56 8.91 -13.60 2.44
C LYS A 56 10.08 -12.62 2.51
N ALA A 57 9.91 -11.49 3.19
CA ALA A 57 11.00 -10.53 3.40
C ALA A 57 12.15 -11.12 4.23
N GLY A 58 11.84 -11.94 5.24
CA GLY A 58 12.83 -12.68 6.02
C GLY A 58 13.61 -13.68 5.16
N GLU A 59 12.92 -14.47 4.35
CA GLU A 59 13.50 -15.43 3.41
C GLU A 59 14.45 -14.73 2.42
N LEU A 60 14.00 -13.64 1.80
CA LEU A 60 14.81 -12.83 0.87
C LEU A 60 16.01 -12.15 1.56
N GLY A 61 15.85 -11.81 2.85
CA GLY A 61 16.90 -11.22 3.68
C GLY A 61 17.85 -12.23 4.32
N GLY A 62 17.67 -13.55 4.08
CA GLY A 62 18.51 -14.60 4.65
C GLY A 62 18.32 -14.83 6.15
N ILE A 63 17.15 -14.48 6.71
CA ILE A 63 16.82 -14.73 8.12
C ILE A 63 16.31 -16.16 8.27
N GLU A 64 16.94 -16.93 9.15
CA GLU A 64 16.48 -18.26 9.54
C GLU A 64 15.36 -18.16 10.58
N GLY A 65 14.27 -18.90 10.38
CA GLY A 65 13.13 -18.94 11.30
C GLY A 65 12.19 -17.74 11.17
N GLU A 66 11.56 -17.34 12.28
CA GLU A 66 10.58 -16.25 12.28
C GLU A 66 11.26 -14.86 12.37
N PRO A 67 11.03 -13.95 11.40
CA PRO A 67 11.62 -12.62 11.43
C PRO A 67 11.08 -11.78 12.59
N ARG A 68 11.98 -11.15 13.34
CA ARG A 68 11.60 -10.21 14.40
C ARG A 68 11.19 -8.87 13.81
N VAL A 69 9.90 -8.57 13.84
CA VAL A 69 9.35 -7.28 13.40
C VAL A 69 9.46 -6.22 14.49
N VAL A 70 10.11 -5.10 14.19
CA VAL A 70 10.19 -3.94 15.09
C VAL A 70 9.37 -2.80 14.51
N SER A 71 8.38 -2.31 15.25
CA SER A 71 7.59 -1.15 14.83
C SER A 71 7.92 0.06 15.69
N SER A 72 8.41 1.13 15.05
CA SER A 72 8.57 2.44 15.70
C SER A 72 7.23 3.17 15.71
N LYS A 73 6.31 2.75 16.58
CA LYS A 73 5.13 3.57 16.87
C LYS A 73 5.58 4.71 17.78
N LYS A 74 5.55 5.95 17.28
CA LYS A 74 5.71 7.15 18.10
C LYS A 74 4.63 7.08 19.18
N ARG A 75 5.04 6.89 20.44
CA ARG A 75 4.11 6.87 21.57
C ARG A 75 3.63 8.30 21.74
N ILE A 76 2.35 8.56 21.46
CA ILE A 76 1.72 9.83 21.82
C ILE A 76 1.79 9.91 23.34
N GLY A 77 2.58 10.84 23.85
CA GLY A 77 2.74 11.06 25.28
C GLY A 77 1.55 11.79 25.88
N PHE A 78 1.37 11.67 27.20
CA PHE A 78 0.39 12.47 27.94
C PHE A 78 0.54 13.98 27.67
N TRP A 79 1.78 14.47 27.55
CA TRP A 79 2.07 15.88 27.26
C TRP A 79 1.67 16.29 25.83
N ASP A 80 1.69 15.38 24.85
CA ASP A 80 1.22 15.66 23.48
C ASP A 80 -0.30 15.87 23.47
N ILE A 81 -1.02 15.14 24.33
CA ILE A 81 -2.46 15.26 24.51
C ILE A 81 -2.81 16.55 25.28
N LEU A 82 -2.09 16.84 26.37
CA LEU A 82 -2.33 18.03 27.20
C LEU A 82 -1.97 19.34 26.48
N SER A 83 -0.91 19.35 25.66
CA SER A 83 -0.46 20.54 24.93
C SER A 83 -1.25 20.82 23.64
N GLY A 84 -2.21 19.97 23.27
CA GLY A 84 -2.98 20.10 22.04
C GLY A 84 -2.20 19.78 20.76
N ASN A 85 -0.96 19.30 20.86
CA ASN A 85 -0.11 18.92 19.71
C ASN A 85 -0.42 17.50 19.22
N LEU A 86 -1.70 17.22 18.97
CA LEU A 86 -2.14 15.94 18.42
C LEU A 86 -1.73 15.83 16.95
N PRO A 87 -1.07 14.75 16.53
CA PRO A 87 -0.75 14.55 15.12
C PRO A 87 -2.04 14.44 14.29
N GLU A 88 -2.12 15.18 13.17
CA GLU A 88 -3.29 15.27 12.27
C GLU A 88 -3.91 13.92 11.89
N GLY A 89 -3.10 12.85 11.85
CA GLY A 89 -3.54 11.48 11.53
C GLY A 89 -4.56 10.89 12.52
N LEU A 90 -4.72 11.47 13.71
CA LEU A 90 -5.72 11.06 14.68
C LEU A 90 -7.12 11.62 14.36
N MET A 91 -7.22 12.81 13.74
CA MET A 91 -8.49 13.45 13.39
C MET A 91 -9.08 12.94 12.06
N LYS A 92 -8.26 12.53 11.08
CA LYS A 92 -8.72 12.14 9.74
C LYS A 92 -9.36 10.75 9.62
N LYS A 93 -9.52 10.01 10.72
CA LYS A 93 -10.06 8.63 10.73
C LYS A 93 -11.55 8.51 10.37
N GLY A 94 -12.23 9.63 10.09
CA GLY A 94 -13.65 9.71 9.73
C GLY A 94 -13.98 9.84 8.23
N LEU A 95 -12.98 9.80 7.33
CA LEU A 95 -13.24 9.87 5.88
C LEU A 95 -13.70 8.50 5.34
N THR A 96 -14.86 8.50 4.68
CA THR A 96 -15.47 7.37 3.98
C THR A 96 -14.49 6.78 2.96
N THR A 97 -13.96 5.60 3.26
CA THR A 97 -13.16 4.83 2.29
C THR A 97 -14.08 3.85 1.58
N VAL A 98 -14.08 3.85 0.24
CA VAL A 98 -14.78 2.84 -0.54
C VAL A 98 -14.13 1.49 -0.25
N ARG A 99 -14.85 0.61 0.47
CA ARG A 99 -14.38 -0.73 0.83
C ARG A 99 -15.36 -1.76 0.31
N LEU A 100 -14.83 -2.79 -0.36
CA LEU A 100 -15.57 -4.01 -0.68
C LEU A 100 -16.16 -4.59 0.61
N SER A 101 -17.47 -4.54 0.71
CA SER A 101 -18.23 -5.00 1.86
C SER A 101 -18.99 -6.25 1.49
N TYR A 102 -18.85 -7.31 2.29
CA TYR A 102 -19.65 -8.52 2.12
C TYR A 102 -21.01 -8.25 2.75
N ILE A 103 -22.00 -7.92 1.91
CA ILE A 103 -23.38 -7.74 2.37
C ILE A 103 -24.06 -9.10 2.17
N PHE A 104 -24.27 -9.81 3.27
CA PHE A 104 -25.14 -10.98 3.27
C PHE A 104 -26.59 -10.48 3.26
N ALA A 105 -27.26 -10.57 2.11
CA ALA A 105 -28.71 -10.40 2.04
C ALA A 105 -29.35 -11.78 2.25
N PRO A 106 -30.19 -11.96 3.28
CA PRO A 106 -30.86 -13.24 3.57
C PRO A 106 -31.88 -13.65 2.50
#